data_AF-A0A537QHU9-F1
#
_entry.id   AF-A0A537QHU9-F1
#
_cell.length_a   1.000
_cell.length_b   1.000
_cell.length_c   1.000
_cell.angle_alpha   90.00
_cell.angle_beta   90.00
_cell.angle_gamma   90.00
#
_symmetry.space_group_name_H-M   'P 1'
#
loop_
_entity.id
_entity.type
_entity.pdbx_description
1 polymer ?
#
loop_
_entity_poly.entity_id
_entity_poly.type
_entity_poly.pdbx_seq_one_letter_code
_entity_poly.pdbx_strand_id
1 'polypeptide(L)'
;MVGGGGGAGARVRAVALFVLLALTPVTLSAQPAAAPSLAGKWTSTDPPINLAHIDYGEVNRHGEAVGYHHRPNGVDPPGARVRQIVQPPDGSGVYRARVALRDPATGGWIDKKAPSTFFPDTMSDHEVVDAVLGAFRDGRRRGDGQFVGG
;
A
#
# COMPACT_ATOMS: atom_id res chain seq x y z
N MET A 1 -23.69 73.98 -64.02
CA MET A 1 -24.09 72.75 -63.30
C MET A 1 -22.84 71.93 -63.07
N VAL A 2 -22.45 71.74 -61.80
CA VAL A 2 -21.19 71.13 -61.36
C VAL A 2 -21.48 69.85 -60.60
N GLY A 3 -20.69 68.80 -60.89
CA GLY A 3 -20.33 67.68 -60.00
C GLY A 3 -21.32 66.50 -59.98
N GLY A 4 -20.92 65.23 -60.10
CA GLY A 4 -19.60 64.60 -60.09
C GLY A 4 -19.57 63.42 -59.10
N GLY A 5 -19.24 62.22 -59.60
CA GLY A 5 -18.71 61.03 -58.88
C GLY A 5 -19.59 60.42 -57.76
N GLY A 6 -19.90 59.12 -57.70
CA GLY A 6 -19.09 57.93 -57.97
C GLY A 6 -19.01 57.10 -56.67
N GLY A 7 -19.09 55.76 -56.76
CA GLY A 7 -18.60 54.86 -55.70
C GLY A 7 -19.56 53.78 -55.21
N ALA A 8 -19.10 52.54 -55.26
CA ALA A 8 -19.78 51.28 -55.01
C ALA A 8 -20.02 50.94 -53.53
N GLY A 9 -20.86 49.93 -53.29
CA GLY A 9 -20.99 49.29 -51.97
C GLY A 9 -21.72 47.96 -52.03
N ALA A 10 -21.01 46.89 -52.39
CA ALA A 10 -21.44 45.52 -52.19
C ALA A 10 -21.60 45.24 -50.68
N ARG A 11 -22.72 44.66 -50.26
CA ARG A 11 -22.91 44.18 -48.89
C ARG A 11 -22.91 42.66 -48.87
N VAL A 12 -21.75 42.11 -48.52
CA VAL A 12 -21.56 40.70 -48.12
C VAL A 12 -22.38 40.47 -46.85
N ARG A 13 -23.28 39.48 -46.86
CA ARG A 13 -23.95 39.00 -45.65
C ARG A 13 -22.98 38.11 -44.89
N ALA A 14 -22.49 38.58 -43.74
CA ALA A 14 -21.74 37.75 -42.81
C ALA A 14 -22.67 36.68 -42.21
N VAL A 15 -22.37 35.41 -42.48
CA VAL A 15 -22.95 34.28 -41.74
C VAL A 15 -22.03 34.04 -40.54
N ALA A 16 -22.51 34.39 -39.35
CA ALA A 16 -21.79 34.11 -38.11
C ALA A 16 -21.91 32.61 -37.79
N LEU A 17 -20.78 31.91 -37.84
CA LEU A 17 -20.66 30.53 -37.43
C LEU A 17 -20.54 30.48 -35.89
N PHE A 18 -21.62 30.11 -35.19
CA PHE A 18 -21.57 29.82 -33.76
C PHE A 18 -20.94 28.44 -33.54
N VAL A 19 -19.66 28.40 -33.18
CA VAL A 19 -19.02 27.20 -32.63
C VAL A 19 -19.41 27.11 -31.16
N LEU A 20 -20.42 26.28 -30.87
CA LEU A 20 -20.80 25.96 -29.49
C LEU A 20 -19.79 24.94 -28.95
N LEU A 21 -18.76 25.43 -28.24
CA LEU A 21 -17.82 24.59 -27.50
C LEU A 21 -18.54 24.03 -26.27
N ALA A 22 -19.08 22.82 -26.38
CA ALA A 22 -19.62 22.10 -25.22
C ALA A 22 -18.46 21.69 -24.30
N LEU A 23 -18.28 22.40 -23.19
CA LEU A 23 -17.41 21.95 -22.10
C LEU A 23 -18.08 20.75 -21.43
N THR A 24 -17.67 19.54 -21.78
CA THR A 24 -17.94 18.36 -20.97
C THR A 24 -17.06 18.43 -19.72
N PRO A 25 -17.62 18.41 -18.50
CA PRO A 25 -16.82 18.27 -17.31
C PRO A 25 -16.20 16.86 -17.33
N VAL A 26 -14.88 16.80 -17.55
CA VAL A 26 -14.11 15.58 -17.30
C VAL A 26 -14.15 15.36 -15.79
N THR A 27 -15.04 14.46 -15.35
CA THR A 27 -15.00 13.96 -13.98
C THR A 27 -13.78 13.05 -13.89
N LEU A 28 -12.72 13.55 -13.25
CA LEU A 28 -11.57 12.72 -12.91
C LEU A 28 -12.02 11.76 -11.81
N SER A 29 -12.53 10.60 -12.20
CA SER A 29 -12.70 9.47 -11.28
C SER A 29 -11.31 9.09 -10.79
N ALA A 30 -11.00 9.44 -9.54
CA ALA A 30 -9.83 8.93 -8.85
C ALA A 30 -10.07 7.43 -8.66
N GLN A 31 -9.51 6.61 -9.55
CA GLN A 31 -9.42 5.18 -9.31
C GLN A 31 -8.70 4.99 -7.98
N PRO A 32 -9.27 4.26 -7.00
CA PRO A 32 -8.51 3.90 -5.81
C PRO A 32 -7.29 3.15 -6.31
N ALA A 33 -6.10 3.68 -6.01
CA ALA A 33 -4.85 3.02 -6.35
C ALA A 33 -4.96 1.57 -5.88
N ALA A 34 -4.93 0.63 -6.84
CA ALA A 34 -4.77 -0.77 -6.51
C ALA A 34 -3.53 -0.85 -5.62
N ALA A 35 -3.69 -1.34 -4.39
CA ALA A 35 -2.55 -1.59 -3.54
C ALA A 35 -1.60 -2.48 -4.37
N PRO A 36 -0.34 -2.06 -4.59
CA PRO A 36 0.60 -2.86 -5.37
C PRO A 36 0.57 -4.26 -4.79
N SER A 37 0.51 -5.29 -5.64
CA SER A 37 0.47 -6.67 -5.16
C SER A 37 1.68 -6.88 -4.26
N LEU A 38 1.43 -7.01 -2.95
CA LEU A 38 2.46 -7.18 -1.93
C LEU A 38 3.30 -8.45 -2.16
N ALA A 39 2.90 -9.32 -3.09
CA ALA A 39 3.58 -10.55 -3.51
C ALA A 39 5.05 -10.42 -3.99
N GLY A 40 5.71 -9.27 -3.83
CA GLY A 40 7.00 -8.97 -4.46
C GLY A 40 8.22 -8.76 -3.54
N LYS A 41 8.07 -8.64 -2.22
CA LYS A 41 9.22 -8.41 -1.32
C LYS A 41 9.76 -9.73 -0.74
N TRP A 42 10.37 -10.57 -1.58
CA TRP A 42 11.24 -11.65 -1.09
C TRP A 42 12.69 -11.18 -1.10
N THR A 43 13.44 -11.45 -0.03
CA THR A 43 14.88 -11.15 0.00
C THR A 43 15.66 -12.14 -0.85
N SER A 44 16.83 -11.71 -1.34
CA SER A 44 17.79 -12.58 -2.04
C SER A 44 18.73 -13.34 -1.09
N THR A 45 18.40 -13.41 0.20
CA THR A 45 19.19 -14.14 1.22
C THR A 45 18.98 -15.64 1.09
N ASP A 46 19.81 -16.43 1.77
CA ASP A 46 19.62 -17.87 1.91
C ASP A 46 19.48 -18.23 3.40
N PRO A 47 18.29 -18.66 3.87
CA PRO A 47 17.04 -18.79 3.10
C PRO A 47 16.42 -17.43 2.70
N PRO A 48 15.56 -17.39 1.67
CA PRO A 48 14.82 -16.18 1.32
C PRO A 48 13.74 -15.89 2.36
N ILE A 49 13.55 -14.61 2.66
CA ILE A 49 12.60 -14.11 3.66
C ILE A 49 11.50 -13.33 2.96
N ASN A 50 10.24 -13.61 3.30
CA ASN A 50 9.09 -12.85 2.81
C ASN A 50 8.90 -11.57 3.63
N LEU A 51 9.57 -10.49 3.22
CA LEU A 51 9.43 -9.17 3.85
C LEU A 51 8.03 -8.59 3.66
N ALA A 52 7.31 -8.92 2.59
CA ALA A 52 5.94 -8.45 2.43
C ALA A 52 5.03 -8.96 3.55
N HIS A 53 5.18 -10.23 3.90
CA HIS A 53 4.47 -10.82 5.04
C HIS A 53 4.82 -10.14 6.36
N ILE A 54 6.07 -9.74 6.54
CA ILE A 54 6.55 -9.07 7.76
C ILE A 54 6.06 -7.62 7.83
N ASP A 55 6.23 -6.84 6.78
CA ASP A 55 5.94 -5.40 6.79
C ASP A 55 4.44 -5.11 6.61
N TYR A 56 3.74 -5.86 5.75
CA TYR A 56 2.37 -5.53 5.35
C TYR A 56 1.35 -6.58 5.77
N GLY A 57 1.80 -7.81 6.04
CA GLY A 57 0.90 -8.95 6.21
C GLY A 57 0.19 -9.34 4.92
N GLU A 58 -0.61 -10.39 5.00
CA GLU A 58 -1.28 -11.01 3.84
C GLU A 58 -2.69 -11.48 4.22
N VAL A 59 -3.60 -11.49 3.24
CA VAL A 59 -4.86 -12.24 3.36
C VAL A 59 -4.64 -13.59 2.71
N ASN A 60 -4.67 -14.67 3.50
CA ASN A 60 -4.41 -16.02 3.02
C ASN A 60 -5.56 -16.56 2.15
N ARG A 61 -5.38 -17.73 1.54
CA ARG A 61 -6.40 -18.38 0.69
C ARG A 61 -7.74 -18.68 1.39
N HIS A 62 -7.78 -18.65 2.72
CA HIS A 62 -8.99 -18.84 3.52
C HIS A 62 -9.65 -17.50 3.90
N GLY A 63 -9.16 -16.38 3.38
CA GLY A 63 -9.67 -15.04 3.69
C GLY A 63 -9.23 -14.53 5.06
N GLU A 64 -8.16 -15.07 5.64
CA GLU A 64 -7.69 -14.67 6.96
C GLU A 64 -6.48 -13.75 6.86
N ALA A 65 -6.50 -12.65 7.65
CA ALA A 65 -5.32 -11.82 7.84
C ALA A 65 -4.21 -12.59 8.58
N VAL A 66 -2.99 -12.58 8.04
CA VAL A 66 -1.78 -13.19 8.62
C VAL A 66 -0.59 -12.24 8.48
N GLY A 67 0.51 -12.51 9.19
CA GLY A 67 1.69 -11.65 9.16
C GLY A 67 1.50 -10.32 9.88
N TYR A 68 2.12 -9.28 9.33
CA TYR A 68 2.24 -7.92 9.86
C TYR A 68 2.91 -7.88 11.23
N HIS A 69 4.25 -7.84 11.20
CA HIS A 69 5.17 -7.98 12.32
C HIS A 69 6.20 -6.86 12.38
N HIS A 70 6.18 -5.91 11.46
CA HIS A 70 7.12 -4.78 11.43
C HIS A 70 6.41 -3.52 10.95
N ARG A 71 6.60 -2.41 11.69
CA ARG A 71 6.12 -1.08 11.31
C ARG A 71 7.27 -0.07 11.50
N PRO A 72 8.12 0.17 10.48
CA PRO A 72 9.23 1.09 10.60
C PRO A 72 8.79 2.46 11.14
N ASN A 73 9.48 2.95 12.15
CA ASN A 73 9.18 4.21 12.86
C ASN A 73 7.77 4.28 13.45
N GLY A 74 7.14 3.14 13.67
CA GLY A 74 5.80 3.04 14.20
C GLY A 74 4.69 3.33 13.18
N VAL A 75 5.02 3.43 11.89
CA VAL A 75 4.07 3.84 10.84
C VAL A 75 3.43 2.62 10.18
N ASP A 76 2.10 2.58 10.24
CA ASP A 76 1.31 1.55 9.55
C ASP A 76 1.44 1.72 8.01
N PRO A 77 1.77 0.66 7.25
CA PRO A 77 1.82 0.75 5.80
C PRO A 77 0.43 0.70 5.16
N PRO A 78 0.29 1.07 3.87
CA PRO A 78 -0.97 0.93 3.16
C PRO A 78 -1.53 -0.49 3.24
N GLY A 79 -2.79 -0.61 3.69
CA GLY A 79 -3.49 -1.88 3.75
C GLY A 79 -3.23 -2.70 5.03
N ALA A 80 -2.44 -2.22 5.97
CA ALA A 80 -2.31 -2.80 7.31
C ALA A 80 -2.54 -1.71 8.36
N ARG A 81 -3.00 -2.09 9.55
CA ARG A 81 -3.07 -1.15 10.68
C ARG A 81 -3.01 -1.81 12.03
N VAL A 82 -2.37 -1.14 12.99
CA VAL A 82 -2.51 -1.46 14.41
C VAL A 82 -3.85 -0.92 14.90
N ARG A 83 -4.64 -1.80 15.54
CA ARG A 83 -5.93 -1.45 16.16
C ARG A 83 -5.75 -1.11 17.64
N GLN A 84 -4.92 -1.89 18.32
CA GLN A 84 -4.69 -1.78 19.76
C GLN A 84 -3.39 -2.48 20.13
N ILE A 85 -2.51 -1.80 20.87
CA ILE A 85 -1.38 -2.44 21.55
C ILE A 85 -1.94 -3.19 22.77
N VAL A 86 -1.73 -4.50 22.82
CA VAL A 86 -2.21 -5.38 23.90
C VAL A 86 -1.12 -5.82 24.86
N GLN A 87 0.14 -5.68 24.46
CA GLN A 87 1.31 -5.75 25.34
C GLN A 87 2.28 -4.66 24.88
N PRO A 88 2.68 -3.72 25.76
CA PRO A 88 3.60 -2.65 25.40
C PRO A 88 5.00 -3.17 25.06
N PRO A 89 5.86 -2.34 24.46
CA PRO A 89 7.27 -2.70 24.22
C PRO A 89 7.96 -3.15 25.51
N ASP A 90 8.63 -4.30 25.43
CA ASP A 90 9.53 -4.78 26.48
C ASP A 90 10.90 -4.06 26.42
N GLY A 91 11.86 -4.50 27.23
CA GLY A 91 13.19 -3.91 27.28
C GLY A 91 14.00 -4.03 25.98
N SER A 92 13.58 -4.89 25.05
CA SER A 92 14.15 -5.02 23.70
C SER A 92 13.36 -4.25 22.63
N GLY A 93 12.22 -3.66 22.99
CA GLY A 93 11.33 -2.95 22.08
C GLY A 93 10.27 -3.84 21.42
N VAL A 94 10.24 -5.15 21.71
CA VAL A 94 9.24 -6.08 21.18
C VAL A 94 7.90 -5.88 21.86
N TYR A 95 6.81 -5.88 21.10
CA TYR A 95 5.46 -5.67 21.62
C TYR A 95 4.43 -6.54 20.91
N ARG A 96 3.17 -6.54 21.41
CA ARG A 96 2.07 -7.23 20.74
C ARG A 96 0.89 -6.30 20.50
N ALA A 97 0.26 -6.44 19.34
CA ALA A 97 -0.88 -5.64 18.95
C ALA A 97 -1.96 -6.44 18.21
N ARG A 98 -3.22 -6.04 18.40
CA ARG A 98 -4.33 -6.40 17.51
C ARG A 98 -4.18 -5.61 16.22
N VAL A 99 -4.31 -6.27 15.08
CA VAL A 99 -4.11 -5.66 13.76
C VAL A 99 -5.27 -5.99 12.83
N ALA A 100 -5.44 -5.17 11.81
CA ALA A 100 -6.36 -5.41 10.71
C ALA A 100 -5.66 -5.23 9.37
N LEU A 101 -5.98 -6.08 8.39
CA LEU A 101 -5.50 -5.96 7.02
C LEU A 101 -6.65 -5.62 6.09
N ARG A 102 -6.36 -4.86 5.04
CA ARG A 102 -7.33 -4.54 4.00
C ARG A 102 -7.34 -5.68 3.00
N ASP A 103 -8.52 -6.25 2.80
CA ASP A 103 -8.77 -7.22 1.75
C ASP A 103 -8.60 -6.54 0.38
N PRO A 104 -7.67 -6.99 -0.48
CA PRO A 104 -7.49 -6.41 -1.80
C PRO A 104 -8.68 -6.68 -2.74
N ALA A 105 -9.45 -7.76 -2.51
CA ALA A 105 -10.58 -8.12 -3.36
C ALA A 105 -11.82 -7.28 -3.06
N THR A 106 -12.10 -7.04 -1.78
CA THR A 106 -13.33 -6.33 -1.35
C THR A 106 -13.07 -4.89 -0.89
N GLY A 107 -11.83 -4.57 -0.55
CA GLY A 107 -11.45 -3.32 0.09
C GLY A 107 -11.86 -3.20 1.56
N GLY A 108 -12.50 -4.23 2.12
CA GLY A 108 -12.91 -4.31 3.53
C GLY A 108 -11.74 -4.55 4.46
N TRP A 109 -11.92 -4.25 5.75
CA TRP A 109 -10.91 -4.56 6.78
C TRP A 109 -11.21 -5.91 7.43
N ILE A 110 -10.19 -6.76 7.49
CA ILE A 110 -10.22 -8.07 8.15
C ILE A 110 -9.37 -7.99 9.40
N ASP A 111 -9.99 -8.16 10.57
CA ASP A 111 -9.26 -8.24 11.84
C ASP A 111 -8.53 -9.58 11.95
N LYS A 112 -7.25 -9.53 12.33
CA LYS A 112 -6.46 -10.75 12.59
C LYS A 112 -6.95 -11.43 13.87
N LYS A 113 -7.24 -12.74 13.78
CA LYS A 113 -7.78 -13.54 14.89
C LYS A 113 -6.88 -13.49 16.15
N ALA A 114 -5.56 -13.59 15.95
CA ALA A 114 -4.56 -13.52 17.01
C ALA A 114 -3.78 -12.20 16.96
N PRO A 115 -3.30 -11.65 18.09
CA PRO A 115 -2.38 -10.51 18.07
C PRO A 115 -1.10 -10.85 17.30
N SER A 116 -0.56 -9.87 16.57
CA SER A 116 0.82 -9.94 16.05
C SER A 116 1.81 -9.58 17.16
N THR A 117 2.96 -10.24 17.13
CA THR A 117 4.17 -9.80 17.84
C THR A 117 5.00 -8.98 16.87
N PHE A 118 5.47 -7.81 17.27
CA PHE A 118 6.20 -6.89 16.41
C PHE A 118 7.67 -6.81 16.79
N PHE A 119 8.52 -6.71 15.77
CA PHE A 119 9.88 -6.19 15.90
C PHE A 119 9.84 -4.75 16.45
N PRO A 120 10.91 -4.29 17.10
CA PRO A 120 11.01 -2.90 17.53
C PRO A 120 10.78 -1.94 16.37
N ASP A 121 9.96 -0.93 16.59
CA ASP A 121 9.64 0.08 15.56
C ASP A 121 10.88 0.84 15.07
N THR A 122 11.98 0.83 15.83
CA THR A 122 13.25 1.46 15.46
C THR A 122 14.10 0.63 14.51
N MET A 123 13.77 -0.65 14.29
CA MET A 123 14.50 -1.48 13.34
C MET A 123 14.17 -1.09 11.90
N SER A 124 15.17 -1.15 11.05
CA SER A 124 15.04 -1.12 9.59
C SER A 124 14.73 -2.51 9.04
N ASP A 125 14.23 -2.59 7.79
CA ASP A 125 14.04 -3.88 7.09
C ASP A 125 15.33 -4.73 7.10
N HIS A 126 16.50 -4.09 7.00
CA HIS A 126 17.80 -4.78 7.03
C HIS A 126 18.07 -5.41 8.40
N GLU A 127 17.85 -4.68 9.50
CA GLU A 127 18.05 -5.20 10.86
C GLU A 127 17.04 -6.32 11.18
N VAL A 128 15.81 -6.22 10.67
CA VAL A 128 14.83 -7.30 10.76
C VAL A 128 15.31 -8.55 10.01
N VAL A 129 15.83 -8.39 8.80
CA VAL A 129 16.40 -9.50 8.01
C VAL A 129 17.58 -10.15 8.75
N ASP A 130 18.51 -9.35 9.27
CA ASP A 130 19.65 -9.85 10.03
C ASP A 130 19.22 -10.61 11.29
N ALA A 131 18.22 -10.10 12.01
CA ALA A 131 17.67 -10.76 13.20
C ALA A 131 17.02 -12.11 12.84
N VAL A 132 16.26 -12.18 11.74
CA VAL A 132 15.65 -13.43 11.26
C VAL A 132 16.72 -14.44 10.84
N LEU A 133 17.75 -14.01 10.09
CA LEU A 133 18.84 -14.90 9.68
C LEU A 133 19.68 -15.37 10.86
N GLY A 134 19.92 -14.50 11.85
CA GLY A 134 20.57 -14.86 13.11
C GLY A 134 19.81 -15.96 13.84
N ALA A 135 18.52 -15.75 14.09
CA ALA A 135 17.65 -16.74 14.75
C ALA A 135 17.56 -18.06 13.96
N PHE A 136 17.58 -18.02 12.63
CA PHE A 136 17.60 -19.21 11.78
C PHE A 136 18.93 -19.97 11.86
N ARG A 137 20.05 -19.27 11.91
CA ARG A 137 21.37 -19.91 12.05
C ARG A 137 21.57 -20.56 13.41
N ASP A 138 21.09 -19.91 14.47
CA ASP A 138 21.29 -20.36 15.85
C ASP A 138 20.22 -21.35 16.30
N GLY A 139 19.15 -21.46 15.51
CA GLY A 139 18.05 -22.36 15.79
C GLY A 139 18.33 -23.83 15.48
N ARG A 140 17.42 -24.68 15.91
CA ARG A 140 17.50 -26.13 15.73
C ARG A 140 16.18 -26.72 15.28
N ARG A 141 16.25 -27.76 14.46
CA ARG A 141 15.10 -28.64 14.21
C ARG A 141 14.88 -29.53 15.42
N ARG A 142 13.64 -29.57 15.90
CA ARG A 142 13.16 -30.54 16.87
C ARG A 142 12.92 -31.89 16.19
N GLY A 143 12.84 -32.95 16.99
CA GLY A 143 12.59 -34.32 16.51
C GLY A 143 11.22 -34.52 15.84
N ASP A 144 10.29 -33.58 16.02
CA ASP A 144 8.98 -33.53 15.34
C ASP A 144 9.02 -32.77 14.00
N GLY A 145 10.19 -32.34 13.57
CA GLY A 145 10.39 -31.60 12.33
C GLY A 145 10.16 -30.09 12.42
N GLN A 146 9.70 -29.56 13.56
CA GLN A 146 9.52 -28.12 13.77
C GLN A 146 10.87 -27.41 13.95
N PHE A 147 11.00 -26.21 13.39
CA PHE A 147 12.15 -25.36 13.62
C PHE A 147 11.90 -24.44 14.82
N VAL A 148 12.91 -24.28 15.68
CA VAL A 148 12.89 -23.32 16.79
C VAL A 148 14.09 -22.41 16.57
N GLY A 149 13.84 -21.11 16.47
CA GLY A 149 14.90 -20.11 16.44
C GLY A 149 15.77 -20.16 17.70
N GLY A 150 17.03 -19.76 17.55
CA GLY A 150 18.02 -19.67 18.63
C GLY A 150 17.70 -18.62 19.68
#